data_AF-A0A350F091-F1
#
_entry.id   AF-A0A350F091-F1
#
_cell.length_a   1.000
_cell.length_b   1.000
_cell.length_c   1.000
_cell.angle_alpha   90.00
_cell.angle_beta   90.00
_cell.angle_gamma   90.00
#
_symmetry.space_group_name_H-M   'P 1'
#
loop_
_entity.id
_entity.type
_entity.pdbx_description
1 polymer ?
#
loop_
_entity_poly.entity_id
_entity_poly.type
_entity_poly.pdbx_seq_one_letter_code
_entity_poly.pdbx_strand_id
1 'polypeptide(L)' 'ESNSLTCINSGAKPGGRVVDTAQLQKLVKESGILIDAGYGKLKGKTFRLSNMGDETEATMKTLYAAVDRALAKLK' A
#
# COMPACT_ATOMS: atom_id res chain seq x y z
N GLU A 1 -16.43 11.97 -9.76
CA GLU A 1 -15.04 12.11 -9.28
C GLU A 1 -14.29 10.82 -9.56
N SER A 2 -13.01 10.89 -9.97
CA SER A 2 -12.21 9.70 -10.25
C SER A 2 -11.68 9.10 -8.94
N ASN A 3 -11.80 7.78 -8.74
CA ASN A 3 -11.15 7.08 -7.63
C ASN A 3 -9.66 6.95 -7.94
N SER A 4 -8.90 7.99 -7.63
CA SER A 4 -7.50 8.16 -8.04
C SER A 4 -6.51 7.71 -6.95
N LEU A 5 -7.02 7.37 -5.76
CA LEU A 5 -6.23 6.92 -4.62
C LEU A 5 -7.07 6.01 -3.72
N THR A 6 -6.52 4.87 -3.33
CA THR A 6 -7.18 3.93 -2.41
C THR A 6 -6.40 3.82 -1.11
N CYS A 7 -7.08 4.07 0.02
CA CYS A 7 -6.52 3.93 1.36
C CYS A 7 -6.90 2.57 1.96
N ILE A 8 -5.89 1.78 2.34
CA ILE A 8 -6.06 0.40 2.81
C ILE A 8 -5.87 0.34 4.32
N ASN A 9 -6.78 -0.35 5.00
CA ASN A 9 -6.72 -0.60 6.44
C ASN A 9 -5.62 -1.63 6.76
N SER A 10 -4.78 -1.31 7.75
CA SER A 10 -3.72 -2.17 8.27
C SER A 10 -3.63 -2.08 9.80
N GLY A 11 -4.77 -1.98 10.47
CA GLY A 11 -4.87 -1.86 11.93
C GLY A 11 -5.62 -0.62 12.42
N ALA A 12 -6.27 0.14 11.53
CA ALA A 12 -7.17 1.23 11.90
C ALA A 12 -8.55 0.73 12.34
N LYS A 13 -9.05 -0.37 11.77
CA LYS A 13 -10.34 -1.00 12.14
C LYS A 13 -10.12 -2.39 12.76
N PRO A 14 -10.94 -2.78 13.76
CA PRO A 14 -10.91 -4.13 14.33
C PRO A 14 -11.26 -5.20 13.27
N GLY A 15 -10.74 -6.41 13.44
CA GLY A 15 -11.00 -7.56 12.55
C GLY A 15 -10.18 -7.59 11.25
N GLY A 16 -9.31 -6.60 11.00
CA GLY A 16 -8.37 -6.59 9.87
C GLY A 16 -6.98 -7.08 10.23
N ARG A 17 -6.20 -7.49 9.22
CA ARG A 17 -4.76 -7.77 9.39
C ARG A 17 -4.02 -6.48 9.78
N VAL A 18 -3.26 -6.54 10.85
CA VAL A 18 -2.30 -5.49 11.21
C VAL A 18 -1.03 -5.75 10.42
N VAL A 19 -0.52 -4.71 9.74
CA VAL A 19 0.71 -4.80 8.92
C VAL A 19 1.64 -3.69 9.37
N ASP A 20 2.92 -3.99 9.53
CA ASP A 20 3.93 -2.95 9.67
C ASP A 20 4.03 -2.16 8.36
N THR A 21 3.33 -1.03 8.32
CA THR A 21 3.25 -0.19 7.11
C THR A 21 4.60 0.42 6.73
N ALA A 22 5.50 0.64 7.70
CA ALA A 22 6.82 1.20 7.43
C ALA A 22 7.73 0.16 6.78
N GLN A 23 7.71 -1.08 7.30
CA GLN A 23 8.45 -2.18 6.68
C GLN A 23 7.86 -2.56 5.32
N LEU A 24 6.52 -2.54 5.17
CA LEU A 24 5.85 -2.74 3.88
C LEU A 24 6.32 -1.71 2.86
N GLN A 25 6.31 -0.42 3.22
CA GLN A 25 6.76 0.66 2.34
C GLN A 25 8.22 0.45 1.89
N LYS A 26 9.10 0.04 2.81
CA LYS A 26 10.50 -0.28 2.47
C LYS A 26 10.60 -1.44 1.45
N LEU A 27 9.89 -2.53 1.69
CA LEU A 27 9.93 -3.72 0.83
C LEU A 27 9.35 -3.46 -0.57
N VAL A 28 8.29 -2.65 -0.68
CA VAL A 28 7.73 -2.24 -1.99
C VAL A 28 8.68 -1.27 -2.70
N LYS A 29 9.37 -0.40 -1.97
CA LYS A 29 10.41 0.48 -2.54
C LYS A 29 11.57 -0.31 -3.14
N GLU A 30 11.92 -1.46 -2.57
CA GLU A 30 12.95 -2.36 -3.13
C GLU A 30 12.55 -2.92 -4.52
N SER A 31 11.26 -2.97 -4.87
CA SER A 31 10.80 -3.31 -6.22
C SER A 31 10.65 -2.10 -7.14
N GLY A 32 11.17 -0.93 -6.75
CA GLY A 32 11.14 0.31 -7.55
C GLY A 32 9.83 1.07 -7.50
N ILE A 33 8.91 0.72 -6.60
CA ILE A 33 7.58 1.34 -6.50
C ILE A 33 7.44 2.09 -5.17
N LEU A 34 6.88 3.29 -5.22
CA LEU A 34 6.60 4.08 -4.02
C LEU A 34 5.12 3.96 -3.64
N ILE A 35 4.90 3.66 -2.36
CA ILE A 35 3.58 3.72 -1.73
C ILE A 35 3.65 4.64 -0.52
N ASP A 36 2.52 5.21 -0.11
CA ASP A 36 2.46 6.13 1.02
C ASP A 36 1.92 5.45 2.27
N ALA A 37 2.58 5.67 3.39
CA ALA A 37 2.03 5.34 4.69
C ALA A 37 0.97 6.39 5.11
N GLY A 38 0.07 5.98 6.02
CA GLY A 38 -0.85 6.90 6.69
C GLY A 38 -0.09 7.97 7.50
N TYR A 39 -0.72 9.13 7.66
CA TYR A 39 -0.21 10.24 8.47
C TYR A 39 -1.09 10.50 9.70
N GLY A 40 -0.56 11.26 10.67
CA GLY A 40 -1.29 11.65 11.88
C GLY A 40 -1.87 10.44 12.62
N LYS A 41 -3.19 10.45 12.88
CA LYS A 41 -3.91 9.36 13.56
C LYS A 41 -3.88 8.03 12.81
N LEU A 42 -3.56 8.04 11.51
CA LEU A 42 -3.51 6.87 10.64
C LEU A 42 -2.09 6.31 10.45
N LYS A 43 -1.06 6.98 11.01
CA LYS A 43 0.33 6.51 10.94
C LYS A 43 0.44 5.11 11.56
N GLY A 44 1.07 4.19 10.83
CA GLY A 44 1.21 2.78 11.26
C GLY A 44 -0.07 1.95 11.14
N LYS A 45 -1.19 2.52 10.67
CA LYS A 45 -2.51 1.86 10.64
C LYS A 45 -3.11 1.74 9.26
N THR A 46 -2.58 2.48 8.28
CA THR A 46 -3.03 2.46 6.89
C THR A 46 -1.86 2.68 5.94
N PHE A 47 -2.01 2.27 4.69
CA PHE A 47 -1.16 2.68 3.57
C PHE A 47 -2.03 2.99 2.35
N ARG A 48 -1.46 3.62 1.32
CA ARG A 48 -2.20 4.07 0.13
C ARG A 48 -1.55 3.57 -1.15
N LEU A 49 -2.42 3.19 -2.09
CA LEU A 49 -2.07 2.86 -3.46
C LEU A 49 -2.65 3.92 -4.38
N SER A 50 -1.79 4.59 -5.15
CA SER A 50 -2.20 5.60 -6.10
C SER A 50 -2.40 4.98 -7.48
N ASN A 51 -3.49 5.35 -8.14
CA ASN A 51 -3.74 5.12 -9.56
C ASN A 51 -3.94 6.47 -10.27
N MET A 52 -3.27 7.52 -9.78
CA MET A 52 -3.23 8.85 -10.41
C MET A 52 -2.21 8.86 -11.56
N GLY A 53 -2.42 9.71 -12.55
CA GLY A 53 -1.51 9.87 -13.68
C GLY A 53 -1.90 9.01 -14.87
N ASP A 54 -0.91 8.42 -15.54
CA ASP A 54 -1.07 7.58 -16.74
C ASP A 54 -1.07 6.08 -16.41
N GLU A 55 -1.61 5.74 -15.24
CA GLU A 55 -1.70 4.37 -14.77
C GLU A 55 -2.79 3.61 -15.53
N THR A 56 -2.46 2.39 -15.96
CA THR A 56 -3.35 1.47 -16.67
C THR A 56 -3.62 0.23 -15.81
N GLU A 57 -4.55 -0.62 -16.23
CA GLU A 57 -4.74 -1.91 -15.56
C GLU A 57 -3.45 -2.75 -15.49
N ALA A 58 -2.59 -2.66 -16.51
CA ALA A 58 -1.34 -3.42 -16.58
C ALA A 58 -0.30 -2.91 -15.57
N THR A 59 -0.15 -1.60 -15.44
CA THR A 59 0.78 -1.00 -14.47
C THR A 59 0.28 -1.17 -13.05
N MET A 60 -1.04 -1.05 -12.82
CA MET A 60 -1.65 -1.35 -11.52
C MET A 60 -1.49 -2.82 -11.11
N LYS A 61 -1.57 -3.78 -12.04
CA LYS A 61 -1.26 -5.20 -11.76
C LYS A 61 0.19 -5.38 -11.29
N THR A 62 1.12 -4.58 -11.81
CA THR A 62 2.53 -4.60 -11.38
C THR A 62 2.67 -4.07 -9.95
N LEU A 63 1.97 -2.99 -9.61
CA LEU A 63 1.87 -2.48 -8.24
C LEU A 63 1.32 -3.55 -7.27
N TYR A 64 0.20 -4.20 -7.62
CA TYR A 64 -0.41 -5.21 -6.75
C TYR A 64 0.53 -6.41 -6.53
N ALA A 65 1.19 -6.90 -7.59
CA ALA A 65 2.14 -7.99 -7.47
C ALA A 65 3.34 -7.63 -6.57
N ALA A 66 3.83 -6.38 -6.62
CA ALA A 66 4.88 -5.91 -5.73
C ALA A 66 4.43 -5.89 -4.26
N VAL A 67 3.22 -5.40 -4.00
CA VAL A 67 2.62 -5.36 -2.66
C VAL A 67 2.42 -6.79 -2.11
N ASP A 68 1.91 -7.71 -2.91
CA ASP A 68 1.72 -9.12 -2.51
C ASP A 68 3.05 -9.78 -2.13
N ARG A 69 4.10 -9.58 -2.93
CA ARG A 69 5.45 -10.07 -2.63
C ARG A 69 6.00 -9.47 -1.34
N ALA A 70 5.79 -8.18 -1.11
CA ALA A 70 6.22 -7.52 0.12
C ALA A 70 5.45 -8.05 1.35
N LEU A 71 4.13 -8.21 1.25
CA LEU A 71 3.28 -8.77 2.30
C LEU A 71 3.62 -10.22 2.66
N ALA A 72 4.08 -11.02 1.69
CA ALA A 72 4.55 -12.39 1.92
C ALA A 72 5.89 -12.44 2.69
N LYS A 73 6.72 -11.38 2.60
CA LYS A 73 7.96 -11.25 3.37
C LYS A 73 7.73 -10.72 4.79
N LEU A 74 6.60 -10.06 5.03
CA LEU A 74 6.14 -9.64 6.36
C LEU A 74 5.47 -10.83 7.05
N LYS A 75 6.27 -11.64 7.73
CA LYS A 75 5.78 -12.71 8.62
C LYS A 75 5.30 -12.11 9.93
#